data_AF-A0A5J4T9D3-F1
#
_entry.id   AF-A0A5J4T9D3-F1
#
_cell.length_a   1.000
_cell.length_b   1.000
_cell.length_c   1.000
_cell.angle_alpha   90.00
_cell.angle_beta   90.00
_cell.angle_gamma   90.00
#
_symmetry.space_group_name_H-M   'P 1'
#
loop_
_entity.id
_entity.type
_entity.pdbx_description
1 polymer ?
#
loop_
_entity_poly.entity_id
_entity_poly.type
_entity_poly.pdbx_seq_one_letter_code
_entity_poly.pdbx_strand_id
1 'polypeptide(L)'
;TKETCEWSSSSINIVDSTTFFDGVIFTNLGDGALKIGNKGLVTLKDSVSFYGNNPIDTNGNKKSIARNIICQGVPGGLAQLLANTSSFKEVNGEVSKNKWILADKDYCIISGSLNNEKTLLFTPEIQSITAKGNKDKTGIDVELKGKSLFKCGKLFLLVSLKSQSALNDDITSKEYPLEDVAQTWDDEETVLATILEDDLVKKGVKLSVSVRTETKDGSHQDAEIIGGGKNIVDVEGFGKGGLTTTVLIIIIVVVVVVVLVIVIVLIIVCVYCMHKRSQAEKAESNYQAAGSSNAIESNNWDNTEQPKKKEHSSKHHHKHGKKSSKKHKKEKEM
;
A
#
# COMPACT_ATOMS: atom_id res chain seq x y z
N THR A 1 21.47 12.78 6.07
CA THR A 1 20.76 12.94 7.36
C THR A 1 19.28 13.02 7.04
N LYS A 2 18.38 12.50 7.90
CA LYS A 2 16.95 12.84 7.74
C LYS A 2 16.76 14.34 8.00
N GLU A 3 15.83 14.96 7.30
CA GLU A 3 15.46 16.34 7.56
C GLU A 3 14.30 16.35 8.57
N THR A 4 14.23 17.38 9.42
CA THR A 4 13.21 17.46 10.46
C THR A 4 12.57 18.85 10.46
N CYS A 5 11.27 18.88 10.76
CA CYS A 5 10.50 20.10 11.04
C CYS A 5 10.68 20.49 12.52
N GLU A 6 11.83 20.15 13.10
CA GLU A 6 12.21 20.48 14.46
C GLU A 6 13.18 21.65 14.42
N TRP A 7 12.95 22.63 15.30
CA TRP A 7 13.87 23.72 15.55
C TRP A 7 13.85 24.04 17.04
N SER A 8 14.94 24.60 17.55
CA SER A 8 15.14 24.84 18.98
C SER A 8 15.25 26.33 19.35
N SER A 9 15.42 27.19 18.35
CA SER A 9 15.52 28.66 18.47
C SER A 9 14.17 29.36 18.37
N SER A 10 14.16 30.66 18.72
CA SER A 10 12.99 31.54 18.67
C SER A 10 13.41 32.99 18.97
N SER A 11 12.76 33.98 18.39
CA SER A 11 12.99 35.40 18.72
C SER A 11 12.53 35.80 20.13
N ILE A 12 11.49 35.15 20.68
CA ILE A 12 11.05 35.34 22.08
C ILE A 12 10.92 33.99 22.77
N ASN A 13 11.52 33.83 23.95
CA ASN A 13 11.44 32.64 24.80
C ASN A 13 10.72 32.98 26.13
N ILE A 14 9.72 32.17 26.51
CA ILE A 14 8.79 32.43 27.62
C ILE A 14 8.80 31.22 28.55
N VAL A 15 9.24 31.41 29.79
CA VAL A 15 9.48 30.37 30.80
C VAL A 15 9.01 30.87 32.17
N ASP A 16 8.40 30.00 33.00
CA ASP A 16 7.90 30.29 34.35
C ASP A 16 7.14 31.64 34.49
N SER A 17 6.34 31.97 33.47
CA SER A 17 5.69 33.28 33.33
C SER A 17 4.41 33.20 32.49
N THR A 18 3.47 34.10 32.77
CA THR A 18 2.24 34.30 31.99
C THR A 18 2.40 35.50 31.07
N THR A 19 2.12 35.36 29.78
CA THR A 19 2.26 36.43 28.78
C THR A 19 1.02 36.53 27.89
N PHE A 20 0.58 37.76 27.62
CA PHE A 20 -0.55 38.06 26.75
C PHE A 20 -0.06 38.90 25.57
N PHE A 21 -0.33 38.45 24.34
CA PHE A 21 -0.03 39.20 23.12
C PHE A 21 -1.32 39.75 22.51
N ASP A 22 -1.28 41.03 22.12
CA ASP A 22 -2.38 41.78 21.53
C ASP A 22 -1.81 42.79 20.52
N GLY A 23 -2.31 42.79 19.28
CA GLY A 23 -1.85 43.69 18.21
C GLY A 23 -0.42 43.44 17.69
N VAL A 24 0.20 42.30 18.03
CA VAL A 24 1.59 41.99 17.67
C VAL A 24 1.65 41.18 16.38
N ILE A 25 2.54 41.57 15.46
CA ILE A 25 2.81 40.86 14.20
C ILE A 25 4.19 40.21 14.26
N PHE A 26 4.22 38.89 14.14
CA PHE A 26 5.42 38.07 14.05
C PHE A 26 5.67 37.70 12.58
N THR A 27 6.61 38.39 11.93
CA THR A 27 6.90 38.18 10.51
C THR A 27 8.39 38.23 10.20
N ASN A 28 8.82 37.45 9.21
CA ASN A 28 10.22 37.31 8.75
C ASN A 28 11.22 36.81 9.81
N LEU A 29 10.73 36.14 10.87
CA LEU A 29 11.57 35.61 11.96
C LEU A 29 12.15 34.24 11.59
N GLY A 30 13.37 34.19 11.05
CA GLY A 30 14.00 32.96 10.55
C GLY A 30 14.42 31.95 11.62
N ASP A 31 14.66 32.40 12.86
CA ASP A 31 14.82 31.53 14.03
C ASP A 31 13.48 30.97 14.54
N GLY A 32 12.37 31.48 14.03
CA GLY A 32 11.02 31.25 14.53
C GLY A 32 10.57 32.30 15.53
N ALA A 33 9.26 32.47 15.70
CA ALA A 33 8.73 33.60 16.46
C ALA A 33 8.77 33.38 17.98
N LEU A 34 8.08 32.35 18.49
CA LEU A 34 7.90 32.11 19.92
C LEU A 34 8.44 30.74 20.36
N LYS A 35 8.97 30.68 21.57
CA LYS A 35 9.20 29.45 22.33
C LYS A 35 8.52 29.55 23.69
N ILE A 36 7.65 28.59 23.98
CA ILE A 36 6.91 28.46 25.23
C ILE A 36 7.53 27.28 25.97
N GLY A 37 8.37 27.57 26.95
CA GLY A 37 9.09 26.59 27.74
C GLY A 37 8.32 26.11 28.97
N ASN A 38 9.03 25.38 29.83
CA ASN A 38 8.62 24.98 31.18
C ASN A 38 7.78 26.07 31.91
N LYS A 39 6.53 25.74 32.27
CA LYS A 39 5.53 26.61 32.91
C LYS A 39 5.20 27.93 32.19
N GLY A 40 5.62 28.12 30.93
CA GLY A 40 5.21 29.27 30.13
C GLY A 40 3.72 29.17 29.79
N LEU A 41 2.94 30.20 30.12
CA LEU A 41 1.52 30.32 29.75
C LEU A 41 1.36 31.51 28.80
N VAL A 42 1.02 31.22 27.54
CA VAL A 42 0.86 32.26 26.50
C VAL A 42 -0.57 32.31 26.01
N THR A 43 -1.14 33.51 26.00
CA THR A 43 -2.42 33.81 25.33
C THR A 43 -2.19 34.75 24.16
N LEU A 44 -2.66 34.36 22.98
CA LEU A 44 -2.63 35.14 21.75
C LEU A 44 -4.06 35.57 21.41
N LYS A 45 -4.32 36.88 21.35
CA LYS A 45 -5.61 37.39 20.85
C LYS A 45 -5.70 37.32 19.32
N ASP A 46 -6.90 37.38 18.76
CA ASP A 46 -7.15 37.39 17.31
C ASP A 46 -6.48 38.56 16.55
N SER A 47 -6.06 39.59 17.27
CA SER A 47 -5.25 40.72 16.76
C SER A 47 -3.78 40.36 16.49
N VAL A 48 -3.29 39.23 17.03
CA VAL A 48 -1.93 38.72 16.80
C VAL A 48 -1.86 38.03 15.44
N SER A 49 -0.74 38.14 14.73
CA SER A 49 -0.56 37.49 13.42
C SER A 49 0.84 36.93 13.19
N PHE A 50 0.93 35.74 12.59
CA PHE A 50 2.17 35.06 12.20
C PHE A 50 2.15 34.80 10.69
N TYR A 51 3.16 35.27 9.95
CA TYR A 51 3.32 34.96 8.51
C TYR A 51 4.76 35.15 8.02
N GLY A 52 5.23 34.28 7.13
CA GLY A 52 6.54 34.40 6.47
C GLY A 52 7.76 34.20 7.38
N ASN A 53 7.59 33.57 8.55
CA ASN A 53 8.63 33.23 9.52
C ASN A 53 9.44 32.02 9.05
N ASN A 54 10.28 32.25 8.05
CA ASN A 54 10.99 31.21 7.30
C ASN A 54 12.50 31.31 7.54
N PRO A 55 13.20 30.20 7.85
CA PRO A 55 14.65 30.21 8.00
C PRO A 55 15.33 30.60 6.70
N ILE A 56 16.40 31.37 6.83
CA ILE A 56 17.19 31.87 5.71
C ILE A 56 18.45 30.99 5.59
N ASP A 57 18.79 30.57 4.37
CA ASP A 57 20.02 29.80 4.10
C ASP A 57 21.27 30.72 4.06
N THR A 58 22.45 30.12 3.89
CA THR A 58 23.73 30.86 3.81
C THR A 58 23.85 31.78 2.60
N ASN A 59 22.93 31.68 1.63
CA ASN A 59 22.90 32.45 0.40
C ASN A 59 21.82 33.56 0.43
N GLY A 60 21.03 33.66 1.51
CA GLY A 60 19.93 34.61 1.65
C GLY A 60 18.57 34.10 1.18
N ASN A 61 18.45 32.84 0.74
CA ASN A 61 17.17 32.27 0.30
C ASN A 61 16.32 31.87 1.51
N LYS A 62 15.01 32.13 1.47
CA LYS A 62 14.07 31.56 2.43
C LYS A 62 13.84 30.09 2.12
N LYS A 63 14.05 29.22 3.12
CA LYS A 63 13.54 27.84 3.11
C LYS A 63 12.05 27.83 3.42
N SER A 64 11.30 26.93 2.81
CA SER A 64 9.84 26.86 2.88
C SER A 64 9.27 26.37 4.22
N ILE A 65 9.97 25.49 4.93
CA ILE A 65 9.61 25.04 6.30
C ILE A 65 9.60 26.24 7.24
N ALA A 66 8.41 26.78 7.51
CA ALA A 66 8.25 27.93 8.40
C ALA A 66 8.25 27.53 9.88
N ARG A 67 8.43 28.52 10.74
CA ARG A 67 8.71 28.39 12.17
C ARG A 67 7.89 29.41 12.94
N ASN A 68 6.70 29.07 13.42
CA ASN A 68 5.91 30.01 14.20
C ASN A 68 6.14 29.83 15.70
N ILE A 69 5.83 28.66 16.26
CA ILE A 69 5.85 28.46 17.72
C ILE A 69 6.49 27.11 18.08
N ILE A 70 7.40 27.09 19.04
CA ILE A 70 7.74 25.89 19.81
C ILE A 70 6.93 25.94 21.12
N CYS A 71 6.26 24.86 21.48
CA CYS A 71 5.61 24.71 22.78
C CYS A 71 6.09 23.42 23.43
N GLN A 72 6.92 23.54 24.47
CA GLN A 72 7.64 22.43 25.09
C GLN A 72 7.82 22.68 26.59
N GLY A 73 6.99 22.01 27.40
CA GLY A 73 7.20 21.93 28.85
C GLY A 73 8.27 20.89 29.20
N VAL A 74 8.24 20.45 30.46
CA VAL A 74 9.09 19.37 30.99
C VAL A 74 8.28 18.54 32.00
N PRO A 75 8.75 17.33 32.40
CA PRO A 75 8.18 16.60 33.53
C PRO A 75 8.01 17.49 34.77
N GLY A 76 6.78 17.65 35.25
CA GLY A 76 6.45 18.51 36.39
C GLY A 76 6.23 20.00 36.07
N GLY A 77 6.26 20.42 34.80
CA GLY A 77 6.05 21.81 34.41
C GLY A 77 5.62 21.98 32.95
N LEU A 78 4.29 22.00 32.73
CA LEU A 78 3.68 22.07 31.40
C LEU A 78 3.80 23.47 30.78
N ALA A 79 4.09 23.52 29.47
CA ALA A 79 3.87 24.70 28.65
C ALA A 79 2.39 24.80 28.26
N GLN A 80 1.88 26.02 28.04
CA GLN A 80 0.48 26.24 27.69
C GLN A 80 0.33 27.34 26.63
N LEU A 81 -0.45 27.06 25.58
CA LEU A 81 -0.80 27.99 24.51
C LEU A 81 -2.33 28.07 24.37
N LEU A 82 -2.86 29.29 24.54
CA LEU A 82 -4.21 29.67 24.15
C LEU A 82 -4.13 30.55 22.90
N ALA A 83 -4.56 30.02 21.76
CA ALA A 83 -4.55 30.76 20.50
C ALA A 83 -5.58 30.23 19.49
N ASN A 84 -5.95 31.09 18.54
CA ASN A 84 -6.88 30.76 17.49
C ASN A 84 -6.17 30.60 16.13
N THR A 85 -6.76 29.79 15.27
CA THR A 85 -6.33 29.56 13.88
C THR A 85 -6.23 30.87 13.08
N SER A 86 -7.08 31.85 13.39
CA SER A 86 -7.10 33.23 12.85
C SER A 86 -5.76 33.96 12.94
N SER A 87 -4.90 33.63 13.91
CA SER A 87 -3.59 34.26 14.08
C SER A 87 -2.53 33.75 13.09
N PHE A 88 -2.76 32.64 12.38
CA PHE A 88 -1.77 32.02 11.49
C PHE A 88 -2.15 32.31 10.04
N LYS A 89 -1.28 33.01 9.31
CA LYS A 89 -1.61 33.60 8.02
C LYS A 89 -0.58 33.29 6.95
N GLU A 90 -1.06 33.21 5.72
CA GLU A 90 -0.22 33.29 4.53
C GLU A 90 0.21 34.74 4.25
N VAL A 91 1.19 34.93 3.38
CA VAL A 91 1.74 36.27 3.04
C VAL A 91 0.70 37.17 2.37
N ASN A 92 -0.36 36.60 1.77
CA ASN A 92 -1.50 37.35 1.22
C ASN A 92 -2.55 37.76 2.28
N GLY A 93 -2.39 37.33 3.55
CA GLY A 93 -3.30 37.62 4.66
C GLY A 93 -4.42 36.60 4.89
N GLU A 94 -4.56 35.57 4.04
CA GLU A 94 -5.50 34.46 4.25
C GLU A 94 -5.07 33.61 5.46
N VAL A 95 -6.02 32.91 6.10
CA VAL A 95 -5.72 32.01 7.22
C VAL A 95 -4.99 30.78 6.69
N SER A 96 -3.76 30.54 7.17
CA SER A 96 -2.95 29.42 6.73
C SER A 96 -3.51 28.08 7.20
N LYS A 97 -3.45 27.07 6.32
CA LYS A 97 -3.62 25.67 6.73
C LYS A 97 -2.50 25.23 7.68
N ASN A 98 -1.27 25.66 7.41
CA ASN A 98 -0.06 25.22 8.11
C ASN A 98 0.26 26.18 9.28
N LYS A 99 0.03 25.74 10.52
CA LYS A 99 0.19 26.60 11.70
C LYS A 99 1.66 26.74 12.14
N TRP A 100 2.52 25.79 11.76
CA TRP A 100 3.94 25.76 12.09
C TRP A 100 4.23 25.85 13.60
N ILE A 101 3.48 25.05 14.36
CA ILE A 101 3.61 24.88 15.81
C ILE A 101 4.21 23.51 16.11
N LEU A 102 5.44 23.50 16.62
CA LEU A 102 6.09 22.31 17.17
C LEU A 102 5.64 22.15 18.64
N ALA A 103 4.60 21.35 18.87
CA ALA A 103 4.05 21.09 20.20
C ALA A 103 4.52 19.74 20.74
N ASP A 104 5.08 19.75 21.95
CA ASP A 104 5.36 18.55 22.74
C ASP A 104 4.04 17.96 23.25
N LYS A 105 3.65 16.77 22.75
CA LYS A 105 2.34 16.17 23.06
C LYS A 105 2.13 15.83 24.54
N ASP A 106 3.22 15.60 25.27
CA ASP A 106 3.19 15.13 26.66
C ASP A 106 3.36 16.31 27.63
N TYR A 107 3.98 17.42 27.20
CA TYR A 107 4.29 18.58 28.03
C TYR A 107 3.79 19.96 27.52
N CYS A 108 3.01 20.03 26.44
CA CYS A 108 2.32 21.25 25.99
C CYS A 108 0.79 21.09 25.95
N ILE A 109 0.07 22.02 26.60
CA ILE A 109 -1.39 22.15 26.46
C ILE A 109 -1.71 23.15 25.35
N ILE A 110 -2.45 22.71 24.32
CA ILE A 110 -3.01 23.56 23.27
C ILE A 110 -4.48 23.83 23.54
N SER A 111 -4.90 25.10 23.43
CA SER A 111 -6.26 25.57 23.69
C SER A 111 -6.65 26.73 22.76
N GLY A 112 -7.93 27.09 22.73
CA GLY A 112 -8.51 27.94 21.67
C GLY A 112 -8.86 27.11 20.43
N SER A 113 -9.14 27.75 19.29
CA SER A 113 -9.57 27.01 18.09
C SER A 113 -8.47 26.09 17.51
N LEU A 114 -7.20 26.32 17.86
CA LEU A 114 -6.11 25.37 17.57
C LEU A 114 -6.32 23.97 18.15
N ASN A 115 -7.08 23.82 19.25
CA ASN A 115 -7.31 22.48 19.79
C ASN A 115 -8.26 21.63 18.92
N ASN A 116 -8.98 22.25 17.99
CA ASN A 116 -9.79 21.54 17.00
C ASN A 116 -8.96 21.09 15.78
N GLU A 117 -7.76 21.64 15.60
CA GLU A 117 -6.86 21.22 14.52
C GLU A 117 -6.28 19.83 14.79
N LYS A 118 -6.22 19.01 13.73
CA LYS A 118 -5.63 17.66 13.73
C LYS A 118 -4.10 17.70 13.66
N THR A 119 -3.59 18.66 12.90
CA THR A 119 -2.18 18.87 12.56
C THR A 119 -1.77 20.28 12.94
N LEU A 120 -0.63 20.43 13.63
CA LEU A 120 -0.16 21.72 14.16
C LEU A 120 1.08 22.26 13.43
N LEU A 121 1.85 21.41 12.75
CA LEU A 121 2.93 21.84 11.86
C LEU A 121 2.35 22.23 10.49
N PHE A 122 2.04 21.24 9.66
CA PHE A 122 1.48 21.40 8.32
C PHE A 122 0.41 20.33 8.02
N THR A 123 -0.36 20.55 6.96
CA THR A 123 -1.35 19.59 6.45
C THR A 123 -1.04 19.29 4.98
N PRO A 124 -0.65 18.05 4.61
CA PRO A 124 -0.41 17.68 3.22
C PRO A 124 -1.74 17.61 2.45
N GLU A 125 -1.78 18.26 1.28
CA GLU A 125 -2.94 18.29 0.40
C GLU A 125 -2.66 17.42 -0.84
N ILE A 126 -3.23 16.22 -0.92
CA ILE A 126 -2.96 15.29 -2.02
C ILE A 126 -3.87 15.57 -3.21
N GLN A 127 -3.26 15.87 -4.35
CA GLN A 127 -3.94 16.03 -5.63
C GLN A 127 -4.04 14.69 -6.36
N SER A 128 -2.98 13.88 -6.35
CA SER A 128 -3.01 12.53 -6.92
C SER A 128 -1.89 11.64 -6.38
N ILE A 129 -2.17 10.34 -6.30
CA ILE A 129 -1.17 9.28 -6.15
C ILE A 129 -1.32 8.28 -7.30
N THR A 130 -0.20 7.83 -7.86
CA THR A 130 -0.14 6.64 -8.70
C THR A 130 0.79 5.61 -8.06
N ALA A 131 0.46 4.32 -8.16
CA ALA A 131 1.28 3.23 -7.66
C ALA A 131 1.33 2.10 -8.69
N LYS A 132 2.53 1.65 -9.04
CA LYS A 132 2.76 0.69 -10.12
C LYS A 132 3.79 -0.33 -9.68
N GLY A 133 3.62 -1.59 -10.07
CA GLY A 133 4.68 -2.58 -9.92
C GLY A 133 5.92 -2.15 -10.71
N ASN A 134 7.09 -2.21 -10.07
CA ASN A 134 8.36 -1.91 -10.71
C ASN A 134 8.66 -2.90 -11.87
N LYS A 135 9.75 -2.67 -12.61
CA LYS A 135 10.09 -3.44 -13.82
C LYS A 135 10.09 -4.96 -13.61
N ASP A 136 10.60 -5.42 -12.48
CA ASP A 136 10.69 -6.84 -12.12
C ASP A 136 9.42 -7.40 -11.46
N LYS A 137 8.50 -6.51 -11.06
CA LYS A 137 7.25 -6.77 -10.32
C LYS A 137 7.50 -7.37 -8.94
N THR A 138 8.51 -6.85 -8.26
CA THR A 138 8.96 -7.22 -6.91
C THR A 138 8.68 -6.09 -5.91
N GLY A 139 8.88 -4.84 -6.33
CA GLY A 139 8.55 -3.63 -5.57
C GLY A 139 7.47 -2.75 -6.22
N ILE A 140 7.13 -1.64 -5.55
CA ILE A 140 6.13 -0.66 -5.99
C ILE A 140 6.81 0.70 -6.21
N ASP A 141 6.73 1.22 -7.43
CA ASP A 141 7.06 2.61 -7.73
C ASP A 141 5.81 3.49 -7.51
N VAL A 142 5.97 4.59 -6.78
CA VAL A 142 4.91 5.51 -6.35
C VAL A 142 5.25 6.93 -6.79
N GLU A 143 4.29 7.59 -7.43
CA GLU A 143 4.34 9.03 -7.75
C GLU A 143 3.25 9.73 -6.95
N LEU A 144 3.64 10.69 -6.12
CA LEU A 144 2.75 11.52 -5.30
C LEU A 144 2.79 12.97 -5.77
N LYS A 145 1.62 13.59 -5.95
CA LYS A 145 1.48 15.01 -6.28
C LYS A 145 0.46 15.71 -5.39
N GLY A 146 0.75 16.94 -4.99
CA GLY A 146 -0.04 17.67 -4.02
C GLY A 146 0.51 19.05 -3.69
N LYS A 147 0.31 19.47 -2.44
CA LYS A 147 0.94 20.65 -1.81
C LYS A 147 1.32 20.32 -0.38
N SER A 148 2.22 21.13 0.18
CA SER A 148 2.74 20.94 1.55
C SER A 148 3.34 19.55 1.77
N LEU A 149 3.96 18.97 0.73
CA LEU A 149 4.68 17.70 0.84
C LEU A 149 6.05 17.94 1.48
N PHE A 150 6.06 18.35 2.75
CA PHE A 150 7.28 18.68 3.47
C PHE A 150 8.05 17.43 3.91
N LYS A 151 9.33 17.40 3.54
CA LYS A 151 10.29 16.34 3.90
C LYS A 151 10.75 16.51 5.35
N CYS A 152 9.92 16.06 6.28
CA CYS A 152 10.25 16.06 7.69
C CYS A 152 9.63 14.95 8.55
N GLY A 153 9.57 13.73 8.02
CA GLY A 153 9.25 12.51 8.77
C GLY A 153 7.78 12.35 9.20
N LYS A 154 6.88 13.23 8.76
CA LYS A 154 5.45 13.20 9.11
C LYS A 154 4.53 12.58 8.03
N LEU A 155 5.10 12.14 6.91
CA LEU A 155 4.38 11.51 5.80
C LEU A 155 4.75 10.03 5.66
N PHE A 156 3.74 9.18 5.45
CA PHE A 156 3.90 7.72 5.34
C PHE A 156 3.04 7.18 4.19
N LEU A 157 3.48 6.06 3.61
CA LEU A 157 2.69 5.26 2.69
C LEU A 157 2.17 4.02 3.44
N LEU A 158 0.86 3.86 3.54
CA LEU A 158 0.21 2.64 4.03
C LEU A 158 -0.06 1.72 2.83
N VAL A 159 0.62 0.57 2.77
CA VAL A 159 0.31 -0.48 1.80
C VAL A 159 -0.59 -1.52 2.46
N SER A 160 -1.65 -1.95 1.78
CA SER A 160 -2.65 -2.90 2.30
C SER A 160 -3.04 -3.97 1.28
N LEU A 161 -3.32 -5.19 1.75
CA LEU A 161 -3.94 -6.26 0.96
C LEU A 161 -5.36 -5.87 0.54
N LYS A 162 -5.66 -5.88 -0.76
CA LYS A 162 -7.00 -5.50 -1.26
C LYS A 162 -8.01 -6.66 -1.28
N SER A 163 -7.57 -7.92 -1.25
CA SER A 163 -8.45 -9.08 -0.98
C SER A 163 -7.70 -10.42 -0.92
N GLN A 164 -7.70 -11.04 0.25
CA GLN A 164 -7.77 -12.49 0.41
C GLN A 164 -8.44 -12.82 1.76
N SER A 165 -9.01 -14.01 1.90
CA SER A 165 -9.49 -14.50 3.20
C SER A 165 -8.28 -14.59 4.12
N ALA A 166 -8.23 -13.78 5.17
CA ALA A 166 -7.15 -13.83 6.14
C ALA A 166 -7.10 -15.24 6.76
N LEU A 167 -5.98 -15.93 6.56
CA LEU A 167 -5.52 -16.92 7.53
C LEU A 167 -4.99 -16.09 8.70
N ASN A 168 -5.33 -16.48 9.94
CA ASN A 168 -5.41 -15.55 11.08
C ASN A 168 -4.07 -14.89 11.53
N ASP A 169 -2.95 -15.20 10.89
CA ASP A 169 -1.60 -14.73 11.23
C ASP A 169 -0.90 -13.94 10.10
N ASP A 170 -1.54 -13.73 8.93
CA ASP A 170 -0.94 -13.01 7.79
C ASP A 170 -0.93 -11.48 7.98
N ILE A 171 0.18 -10.82 7.61
CA ILE A 171 0.30 -9.35 7.60
C ILE A 171 -0.65 -8.76 6.54
N THR A 172 -1.64 -7.98 6.98
CA THR A 172 -2.67 -7.38 6.11
C THR A 172 -2.33 -5.99 5.60
N SER A 173 -1.49 -5.24 6.32
CA SER A 173 -0.98 -3.93 5.91
C SER A 173 0.37 -3.61 6.57
N LYS A 174 1.10 -2.63 6.02
CA LYS A 174 2.36 -2.13 6.54
C LYS A 174 2.54 -0.66 6.14
N GLU A 175 3.09 0.14 7.06
CA GLU A 175 3.44 1.54 6.81
C GLU A 175 4.93 1.68 6.51
N TYR A 176 5.24 2.62 5.62
CA TYR A 176 6.59 2.98 5.18
C TYR A 176 6.74 4.50 5.34
N PRO A 177 7.68 5.01 6.15
CA PRO A 177 7.96 6.46 6.19
C PRO A 177 8.37 6.91 4.79
N LEU A 178 7.73 7.96 4.26
CA LEU A 178 7.89 8.35 2.86
C LEU A 178 9.36 8.69 2.53
N GLU A 179 10.10 9.25 3.49
CA GLU A 179 11.54 9.55 3.35
C GLU A 179 12.43 8.32 3.18
N ASP A 180 12.06 7.17 3.76
CA ASP A 180 12.88 5.96 3.73
C ASP A 180 12.71 5.19 2.39
N VAL A 181 11.72 5.57 1.58
CA VAL A 181 11.44 5.00 0.25
C VAL A 181 11.56 6.02 -0.89
N ALA A 182 11.62 7.32 -0.59
CA ALA A 182 11.76 8.40 -1.58
C ALA A 182 13.05 8.28 -2.40
N GLN A 183 12.90 8.39 -3.73
CA GLN A 183 13.98 8.43 -4.71
C GLN A 183 14.33 9.88 -5.10
N THR A 184 13.31 10.72 -5.30
CA THR A 184 13.44 12.17 -5.52
C THR A 184 12.37 12.90 -4.72
N TRP A 185 12.75 13.99 -4.06
CA TRP A 185 11.88 14.81 -3.21
C TRP A 185 12.53 16.18 -3.12
N ASP A 186 12.39 16.92 -4.21
CA ASP A 186 13.19 18.11 -4.51
C ASP A 186 12.36 19.41 -4.36
N ASP A 187 11.04 19.27 -4.24
CA ASP A 187 10.05 20.32 -4.00
C ASP A 187 8.89 19.84 -3.08
N GLU A 188 7.91 20.72 -2.83
CA GLU A 188 6.74 20.47 -1.97
C GLU A 188 5.48 20.00 -2.72
N GLU A 189 5.58 19.80 -4.03
CA GLU A 189 4.47 19.45 -4.92
C GLU A 189 4.56 18.02 -5.46
N THR A 190 5.76 17.46 -5.64
CA THR A 190 6.00 16.13 -6.22
C THR A 190 7.00 15.28 -5.42
N VAL A 191 6.65 14.02 -5.13
CA VAL A 191 7.56 13.01 -4.55
C VAL A 191 7.51 11.74 -5.39
N LEU A 192 8.69 11.19 -5.73
CA LEU A 192 8.82 9.85 -6.29
C LEU A 192 9.41 8.92 -5.25
N ALA A 193 8.83 7.73 -5.06
CA ALA A 193 9.28 6.74 -4.09
C ALA A 193 9.23 5.32 -4.67
N THR A 194 10.09 4.44 -4.17
CA THR A 194 10.11 3.01 -4.53
C THR A 194 10.13 2.17 -3.26
N ILE A 195 9.06 1.41 -3.04
CA ILE A 195 8.94 0.42 -1.96
C ILE A 195 9.50 -0.91 -2.50
N LEU A 196 10.50 -1.47 -1.83
CA LEU A 196 11.16 -2.73 -2.23
C LEU A 196 10.33 -3.98 -1.86
N GLU A 197 10.77 -5.16 -2.33
CA GLU A 197 10.11 -6.44 -2.02
C GLU A 197 10.27 -6.82 -0.54
N ASP A 198 9.17 -7.22 0.11
CA ASP A 198 9.15 -7.70 1.48
C ASP A 198 7.99 -8.68 1.78
N ASP A 199 7.76 -8.97 3.06
CA ASP A 199 6.72 -9.90 3.52
C ASP A 199 5.29 -9.54 3.06
N LEU A 200 5.01 -8.29 2.74
CA LEU A 200 3.72 -7.82 2.20
C LEU A 200 3.82 -7.48 0.71
N VAL A 201 4.84 -6.69 0.34
CA VAL A 201 5.08 -6.21 -1.02
C VAL A 201 5.80 -7.30 -1.80
N LYS A 202 5.05 -8.23 -2.39
CA LYS A 202 5.61 -9.36 -3.14
C LYS A 202 4.79 -9.75 -4.36
N LYS A 203 5.48 -10.29 -5.35
CA LYS A 203 4.97 -10.55 -6.71
C LYS A 203 3.64 -11.31 -6.74
N GLY A 204 2.64 -10.72 -7.39
CA GLY A 204 1.35 -11.34 -7.65
C GLY A 204 0.26 -11.08 -6.61
N VAL A 205 0.57 -10.38 -5.52
CA VAL A 205 -0.41 -9.91 -4.53
C VAL A 205 -1.21 -8.73 -5.08
N LYS A 206 -2.47 -8.58 -4.67
CA LYS A 206 -3.29 -7.38 -4.96
C LYS A 206 -3.17 -6.39 -3.81
N LEU A 207 -2.52 -5.26 -4.07
CA LEU A 207 -2.21 -4.23 -3.08
C LEU A 207 -2.90 -2.90 -3.43
N SER A 208 -3.13 -2.08 -2.41
CA SER A 208 -3.44 -0.65 -2.54
C SER A 208 -2.51 0.16 -1.65
N VAL A 209 -2.15 1.37 -2.07
CA VAL A 209 -1.33 2.33 -1.31
C VAL A 209 -2.20 3.53 -0.93
N SER A 210 -2.22 3.94 0.35
CA SER A 210 -2.76 5.25 0.77
C SER A 210 -1.71 6.14 1.44
N VAL A 211 -1.88 7.46 1.33
CA VAL A 211 -0.99 8.44 1.97
C VAL A 211 -1.52 8.79 3.35
N ARG A 212 -0.65 8.61 4.35
CA ARG A 212 -0.90 8.93 5.76
C ARG A 212 -0.08 10.14 6.19
N THR A 213 -0.63 10.91 7.12
CA THR A 213 0.06 11.98 7.84
C THR A 213 0.01 11.73 9.34
N GLU A 214 1.10 12.01 10.04
CA GLU A 214 1.11 12.12 11.50
C GLU A 214 0.22 13.29 11.95
N THR A 215 -0.45 13.13 13.09
CA THR A 215 -1.27 14.14 13.75
C THR A 215 -0.64 14.58 15.07
N LYS A 216 -1.20 15.60 15.72
CA LYS A 216 -0.62 16.21 16.93
C LYS A 216 -0.46 15.28 18.16
N ASP A 217 -1.09 14.12 18.19
CA ASP A 217 -0.93 13.11 19.26
C ASP A 217 0.08 11.99 18.91
N GLY A 218 0.59 12.00 17.68
CA GLY A 218 1.47 10.96 17.12
C GLY A 218 0.75 9.81 16.42
N SER A 219 -0.58 9.86 16.28
CA SER A 219 -1.34 8.89 15.46
C SER A 219 -1.33 9.26 13.97
N HIS A 220 -1.53 8.25 13.11
CA HIS A 220 -1.55 8.42 11.65
C HIS A 220 -2.98 8.44 11.10
N GLN A 221 -3.30 9.44 10.27
CA GLN A 221 -4.58 9.56 9.56
C GLN A 221 -4.36 9.64 8.04
N ASP A 222 -5.39 9.41 7.23
CA ASP A 222 -5.32 9.68 5.78
C ASP A 222 -5.09 11.18 5.52
N ALA A 223 -4.21 11.51 4.57
CA ALA A 223 -3.92 12.88 4.15
C ALA A 223 -5.12 13.55 3.45
N GLU A 224 -5.19 14.89 3.46
CA GLU A 224 -6.30 15.64 2.84
C GLU A 224 -6.30 15.46 1.32
N ILE A 225 -7.48 15.52 0.68
CA ILE A 225 -7.63 15.40 -0.77
C ILE A 225 -8.10 16.73 -1.35
N ILE A 226 -7.43 17.22 -2.38
CA ILE A 226 -7.83 18.43 -3.12
C ILE A 226 -8.23 18.14 -4.57
N GLY A 227 -9.02 19.04 -5.17
CA GLY A 227 -9.34 19.03 -6.61
C GLY A 227 -10.13 17.81 -7.12
N GLY A 228 -10.80 17.05 -6.25
CA GLY A 228 -11.42 15.77 -6.63
C GLY A 228 -10.42 14.63 -6.84
N GLY A 229 -9.20 14.78 -6.30
CA GLY A 229 -8.11 13.82 -6.39
C GLY A 229 -8.31 12.52 -5.62
N LYS A 230 -7.20 11.81 -5.38
CA LYS A 230 -7.17 10.59 -4.56
C LYS A 230 -5.90 10.56 -3.72
N ASN A 231 -6.05 10.15 -2.46
CA ASN A 231 -4.96 9.79 -1.56
C ASN A 231 -4.75 8.26 -1.46
N ILE A 232 -5.60 7.45 -2.11
CA ILE A 232 -5.53 5.98 -2.16
C ILE A 232 -5.68 5.46 -3.60
N VAL A 233 -4.85 4.49 -3.99
CA VAL A 233 -4.85 3.88 -5.33
C VAL A 233 -4.47 2.39 -5.28
N ASP A 234 -4.92 1.61 -6.26
CA ASP A 234 -4.52 0.22 -6.45
C ASP A 234 -3.15 0.14 -7.12
N VAL A 235 -2.33 -0.84 -6.76
CA VAL A 235 -1.03 -1.04 -7.43
C VAL A 235 -1.24 -1.69 -8.79
N GLU A 236 -1.03 -0.91 -9.86
CA GLU A 236 -1.13 -1.41 -11.23
C GLU A 236 -0.02 -2.41 -11.55
N GLY A 237 -0.30 -3.39 -12.43
CA GLY A 237 0.71 -4.29 -12.99
C GLY A 237 1.33 -5.34 -12.05
N PHE A 238 1.15 -5.22 -10.73
CA PHE A 238 1.79 -6.06 -9.70
C PHE A 238 1.07 -7.40 -9.44
N GLY A 239 -0.24 -7.46 -9.73
CA GLY A 239 -1.03 -8.69 -9.65
C GLY A 239 -0.49 -9.80 -10.56
N LYS A 240 -0.83 -11.07 -10.25
CA LYS A 240 -0.31 -12.24 -10.98
C LYS A 240 -0.43 -12.03 -12.48
N GLY A 241 0.70 -12.15 -13.17
CA GLY A 241 0.75 -12.14 -14.63
C GLY A 241 -0.01 -13.32 -15.18
N GLY A 242 -1.31 -13.13 -15.44
CA GLY A 242 -2.02 -13.95 -16.39
C GLY A 242 -1.25 -13.91 -17.71
N LEU A 243 -1.19 -15.05 -18.40
CA LEU A 243 -0.62 -15.14 -19.74
C LEU A 243 -1.18 -13.98 -20.55
N THR A 244 -0.31 -13.10 -21.06
CA THR A 244 -0.76 -11.90 -21.79
C THR A 244 -1.67 -12.34 -22.92
N THR A 245 -2.65 -11.53 -23.30
CA THR A 245 -3.66 -11.94 -24.30
C THR A 245 -3.01 -12.50 -25.56
N THR A 246 -1.86 -11.94 -25.96
CA THR A 246 -0.97 -12.44 -27.01
C THR A 246 -0.49 -13.89 -26.79
N VAL A 247 0.07 -14.23 -25.61
CA VAL A 247 0.53 -15.60 -25.31
C VAL A 247 -0.65 -16.56 -25.14
N LEU A 248 -1.78 -16.09 -24.60
CA LEU A 248 -3.02 -16.87 -24.52
C LEU A 248 -3.54 -17.22 -25.92
N ILE A 249 -3.54 -16.27 -26.86
CA ILE A 249 -3.84 -16.49 -28.27
C ILE A 249 -2.86 -17.48 -28.91
N ILE A 250 -1.55 -17.34 -28.67
CA ILE A 250 -0.54 -18.27 -29.20
C ILE A 250 -0.81 -19.71 -28.72
N ILE A 251 -1.11 -19.91 -27.43
CA ILE A 251 -1.45 -21.24 -26.88
C ILE A 251 -2.71 -21.81 -27.56
N ILE A 252 -3.76 -21.01 -27.74
CA ILE A 252 -5.00 -21.43 -28.41
C ILE A 252 -4.72 -21.83 -29.87
N VAL A 253 -3.95 -21.03 -30.61
CA VAL A 253 -3.59 -21.32 -32.01
C VAL A 253 -2.77 -22.61 -32.12
N VAL A 254 -1.78 -22.83 -31.24
CA VAL A 254 -0.99 -24.07 -31.22
C VAL A 254 -1.88 -25.29 -30.96
N VAL A 255 -2.81 -25.22 -30.01
CA VAL A 255 -3.76 -26.32 -29.73
C VAL A 255 -4.66 -26.61 -30.94
N VAL A 256 -5.19 -25.58 -31.61
CA VAL A 256 -6.02 -25.76 -32.82
C VAL A 256 -5.23 -26.42 -33.96
N VAL A 257 -3.97 -26.01 -34.19
CA VAL A 257 -3.10 -26.62 -35.20
C VAL A 257 -2.81 -28.09 -34.88
N VAL A 258 -2.50 -28.43 -33.62
CA VAL A 258 -2.28 -29.83 -33.20
C VAL A 258 -3.53 -30.69 -33.41
N VAL A 259 -4.72 -30.18 -33.06
CA VAL A 259 -5.98 -30.90 -33.29
C VAL A 259 -6.23 -31.12 -34.79
N LEU A 260 -5.99 -30.12 -35.65
CA LEU A 260 -6.12 -30.28 -37.10
C LEU A 260 -5.16 -31.34 -37.66
N VAL A 261 -3.90 -31.39 -37.21
CA VAL A 261 -2.94 -32.42 -37.61
C VAL A 261 -3.41 -33.81 -37.17
N ILE A 262 -3.93 -33.97 -35.94
CA ILE A 262 -4.47 -35.25 -35.47
C ILE A 262 -5.67 -35.69 -36.33
N VAL A 263 -6.59 -34.78 -36.67
CA VAL A 263 -7.73 -35.08 -37.55
C VAL A 263 -7.27 -35.51 -38.94
N ILE A 264 -6.27 -34.84 -39.53
CA ILE A 264 -5.70 -35.21 -40.83
C ILE A 264 -5.05 -36.62 -40.76
N VAL A 265 -4.28 -36.91 -39.71
CA VAL A 265 -3.68 -38.25 -39.51
C VAL A 265 -4.76 -39.32 -39.36
N LEU A 266 -5.83 -39.06 -38.61
CA LEU A 266 -6.96 -39.99 -38.47
C LEU A 266 -7.67 -40.23 -39.81
N ILE A 267 -7.88 -39.19 -40.63
CA ILE A 267 -8.45 -39.34 -41.99
C ILE A 267 -7.54 -40.20 -42.87
N ILE A 268 -6.22 -39.96 -42.86
CA ILE A 268 -5.25 -40.76 -43.63
C ILE A 268 -5.26 -42.23 -43.18
N VAL A 269 -5.29 -42.49 -41.86
CA VAL A 269 -5.37 -43.85 -41.31
C VAL A 269 -6.68 -44.53 -41.70
N CYS A 270 -7.82 -43.84 -41.62
CA CYS A 270 -9.11 -44.38 -42.05
C CYS A 270 -9.12 -44.72 -43.56
N VAL A 271 -8.63 -43.83 -44.41
CA VAL A 271 -8.53 -44.06 -45.86
C VAL A 271 -7.58 -45.24 -46.16
N TYR A 272 -6.43 -45.31 -45.49
CA TYR A 272 -5.48 -46.42 -45.65
C TYR A 272 -6.09 -47.76 -45.21
N CYS A 273 -6.79 -47.81 -44.07
CA CYS A 273 -7.48 -49.00 -43.59
C CYS A 273 -8.62 -49.44 -44.53
N MET A 274 -9.41 -48.50 -45.07
CA MET A 274 -10.46 -48.81 -46.05
C MET A 274 -9.87 -49.31 -47.38
N HIS A 275 -8.79 -48.69 -47.87
CA HIS A 275 -8.11 -49.13 -49.09
C HIS A 275 -7.44 -50.50 -48.92
N LYS A 276 -6.82 -50.76 -47.76
CA LYS A 276 -6.24 -52.08 -47.45
C LYS A 276 -7.34 -53.15 -47.33
N ARG A 277 -8.49 -52.82 -46.72
CA ARG A 277 -9.64 -53.73 -46.61
C ARG A 277 -10.26 -54.05 -47.98
N SER A 278 -10.42 -53.07 -48.87
CA SER A 278 -10.95 -53.31 -50.22
C SER A 278 -9.99 -54.09 -51.14
N GLN A 279 -8.71 -54.21 -50.78
CA GLN A 279 -7.79 -55.16 -51.41
C GLN A 279 -7.86 -56.57 -50.78
N ALA A 280 -8.14 -56.70 -49.47
CA ALA A 280 -8.41 -57.99 -48.85
C ALA A 280 -9.69 -58.63 -49.41
N GLU A 281 -10.78 -57.85 -49.52
CA GLU A 281 -12.06 -58.30 -50.09
C GLU A 281 -11.94 -58.66 -51.59
N LYS A 282 -10.90 -58.20 -52.30
CA LYS A 282 -10.54 -58.63 -53.67
C LYS A 282 -9.59 -59.83 -53.74
N ALA A 283 -8.98 -60.24 -52.64
CA ALA A 283 -8.19 -61.47 -52.54
C ALA A 283 -9.06 -62.66 -52.10
N GLU A 284 -10.08 -62.41 -51.27
CA GLU A 284 -10.94 -63.44 -50.68
C GLU A 284 -12.06 -63.92 -51.63
N SER A 285 -12.43 -63.12 -52.64
CA SER A 285 -13.49 -63.44 -53.61
C SER A 285 -13.15 -64.54 -54.64
N ASN A 286 -12.13 -65.36 -54.38
CA ASN A 286 -11.63 -66.38 -55.30
C ASN A 286 -11.39 -67.75 -54.63
N TYR A 287 -11.69 -67.91 -53.33
CA TYR A 287 -11.40 -69.13 -52.57
C TYR A 287 -12.46 -69.54 -51.53
N GLN A 288 -13.76 -69.47 -51.88
CA GLN A 288 -14.78 -70.30 -51.20
C GLN A 288 -16.01 -70.57 -52.06
N ALA A 289 -16.02 -71.75 -52.70
CA ALA A 289 -17.14 -72.30 -53.45
C ALA A 289 -17.32 -73.81 -53.17
N ALA A 290 -17.43 -74.19 -51.89
CA ALA A 290 -17.72 -75.56 -51.45
C ALA A 290 -18.23 -75.62 -49.99
N GLY A 291 -19.29 -76.40 -49.72
CA GLY A 291 -19.84 -76.66 -48.36
C GLY A 291 -20.73 -75.55 -47.78
N SER A 292 -21.94 -75.74 -47.23
CA SER A 292 -22.65 -76.92 -46.67
C SER A 292 -21.99 -77.49 -45.40
N SER A 293 -22.66 -77.67 -44.24
CA SER A 293 -24.08 -77.41 -43.88
C SER A 293 -24.36 -77.46 -42.35
N ASN A 294 -25.53 -76.96 -41.93
CA ASN A 294 -26.39 -77.34 -40.77
C ASN A 294 -25.86 -77.37 -39.30
N ALA A 295 -26.45 -76.54 -38.42
CA ALA A 295 -26.92 -76.79 -37.03
C ALA A 295 -27.47 -75.44 -36.46
N ILE A 296 -28.60 -75.29 -35.73
CA ILE A 296 -29.04 -75.88 -34.43
C ILE A 296 -28.01 -75.51 -33.33
N GLU A 297 -28.27 -74.71 -32.28
CA GLU A 297 -29.45 -74.00 -31.73
C GLU A 297 -28.91 -72.80 -30.85
N SER A 298 -29.59 -71.98 -30.02
CA SER A 298 -30.95 -71.91 -29.44
C SER A 298 -31.34 -70.47 -28.96
N ASN A 299 -32.37 -70.41 -28.09
CA ASN A 299 -32.93 -69.35 -27.22
C ASN A 299 -31.88 -68.45 -26.47
N ASN A 300 -32.20 -67.32 -25.82
CA ASN A 300 -33.45 -66.88 -25.17
C ASN A 300 -33.52 -65.34 -24.94
N TRP A 301 -34.58 -64.87 -24.25
CA TRP A 301 -34.71 -63.56 -23.55
C TRP A 301 -33.58 -63.31 -22.50
N ASP A 302 -33.39 -62.16 -21.84
CA ASP A 302 -34.34 -61.07 -21.52
C ASP A 302 -33.65 -59.70 -21.27
N ASN A 303 -34.41 -58.73 -20.77
CA ASN A 303 -34.11 -57.32 -20.58
C ASN A 303 -33.37 -56.97 -19.26
N THR A 304 -33.06 -55.67 -19.16
CA THR A 304 -33.17 -54.79 -17.97
C THR A 304 -32.00 -54.57 -16.99
N GLU A 305 -31.91 -53.28 -16.63
CA GLU A 305 -31.49 -52.66 -15.36
C GLU A 305 -30.00 -52.43 -14.97
N GLN A 306 -29.78 -51.19 -14.53
CA GLN A 306 -28.68 -50.71 -13.69
C GLN A 306 -29.06 -50.88 -12.18
N PRO A 307 -28.36 -50.25 -11.21
CA PRO A 307 -27.01 -50.55 -10.71
C PRO A 307 -27.04 -50.80 -9.18
N LYS A 308 -25.90 -51.15 -8.53
CA LYS A 308 -25.54 -50.61 -7.17
C LYS A 308 -24.16 -51.02 -6.61
N LYS A 309 -23.74 -50.22 -5.62
CA LYS A 309 -22.55 -50.32 -4.75
C LYS A 309 -22.43 -51.63 -3.94
N LYS A 310 -21.17 -52.02 -3.63
CA LYS A 310 -20.54 -52.07 -2.26
C LYS A 310 -19.04 -52.42 -2.45
N GLU A 311 -18.07 -51.70 -1.87
CA GLU A 311 -17.63 -51.63 -0.45
C GLU A 311 -17.04 -52.92 0.14
N HIS A 312 -15.70 -52.92 0.29
CA HIS A 312 -14.85 -53.45 1.38
C HIS A 312 -13.40 -53.67 0.83
N SER A 313 -12.31 -53.79 1.59
CA SER A 313 -11.87 -53.21 2.87
C SER A 313 -10.63 -53.98 3.39
N SER A 314 -9.41 -53.47 3.20
CA SER A 314 -8.31 -53.66 4.18
C SER A 314 -7.11 -52.72 3.91
N LYS A 315 -6.03 -52.73 4.70
CA LYS A 315 -5.80 -52.22 6.09
C LYS A 315 -4.29 -52.40 6.40
N HIS A 316 -3.73 -51.64 7.37
CA HIS A 316 -2.33 -51.76 7.88
C HIS A 316 -1.20 -51.24 6.95
N HIS A 317 -0.04 -50.74 7.41
CA HIS A 317 0.43 -50.41 8.79
C HIS A 317 1.53 -49.31 8.81
N HIS A 318 1.56 -48.50 9.89
CA HIS A 318 2.72 -47.71 10.39
C HIS A 318 3.24 -46.52 9.53
N LYS A 319 4.03 -45.56 10.06
CA LYS A 319 4.88 -45.51 11.29
C LYS A 319 4.84 -44.15 12.02
N HIS A 320 5.34 -44.11 13.26
CA HIS A 320 5.35 -42.94 14.17
C HIS A 320 6.38 -41.84 13.82
N GLY A 321 6.10 -40.60 14.26
CA GLY A 321 7.04 -39.46 14.20
C GLY A 321 6.71 -38.29 15.13
N LYS A 322 6.58 -38.51 16.46
CA LYS A 322 6.47 -37.42 17.46
C LYS A 322 7.85 -37.01 17.98
N LYS A 323 8.12 -35.71 18.06
CA LYS A 323 8.94 -35.11 19.13
C LYS A 323 8.57 -33.63 19.31
N SER A 324 8.66 -33.14 20.53
CA SER A 324 8.47 -31.74 20.89
C SER A 324 9.62 -31.27 21.78
N SER A 325 9.87 -29.96 21.79
CA SER A 325 10.65 -29.28 22.81
C SER A 325 10.00 -27.93 23.12
N LYS A 326 9.94 -27.58 24.41
CA LYS A 326 9.39 -26.32 24.93
C LYS A 326 10.55 -25.40 25.35
N LYS A 327 10.22 -24.11 25.54
CA LYS A 327 11.00 -23.10 26.28
C LYS A 327 12.29 -22.63 25.58
N HIS A 328 12.85 -21.45 25.88
CA HIS A 328 12.73 -20.68 27.14
C HIS A 328 12.51 -19.16 26.98
N LYS A 329 11.83 -18.58 27.99
CA LYS A 329 11.68 -17.13 28.23
C LYS A 329 13.00 -16.51 28.68
N LYS A 330 13.29 -15.27 28.25
CA LYS A 330 14.06 -14.29 29.03
C LYS A 330 13.75 -12.84 28.64
N GLU A 331 13.22 -12.04 29.56
CA GLU A 331 13.42 -10.58 29.52
C GLU A 331 14.84 -10.26 30.06
N LYS A 332 15.36 -9.07 29.75
CA LYS A 332 15.94 -8.23 30.80
C LYS A 332 16.00 -6.75 30.38
N GLU A 333 15.86 -5.85 31.33
CA GLU A 333 16.07 -4.41 31.12
C GLU A 333 17.56 -4.06 31.03
N MET A 334 17.86 -3.03 30.23
CA MET A 334 18.69 -1.86 30.59
C MET A 334 18.27 -0.66 29.73
#